data_AF-A0A6G1CGP8-F1
#
_entry.id   AF-A0A6G1CGP8-F1
#
_cell.length_a   1.000
_cell.length_b   1.000
_cell.length_c   1.000
_cell.angle_alpha   90.00
_cell.angle_beta   90.00
_cell.angle_gamma   90.00
#
_symmetry.space_group_name_H-M   'P 1'
#
loop_
_entity.id
_entity.type
_entity.pdbx_description
1 polymer ?
#
loop_
_entity_poly.entity_id
_entity_poly.type
_entity_poly.pdbx_seq_one_letter_code
_entity_poly.pdbx_strand_id
1 'polypeptide(L)'
;MAAVGELAAAGGDTVVVRLPPLSEEDPLFQDKKRILDSRNLSCLCQVPISCSTADTFKLLDEMIEAARVAQMDELELYFYGDDDFRPLSARNELESLNLLLKILNTLLLTANDAAKGVLHVLHDEILLRLRSLELEDNGQMVTQTQNQDMEDSLLKWGEKHGVKTKLQIAFFEGAGRGMVASENLDVGDIALEIPESAIISEELLCQSDMFIALKGLDNITTETVLLLWSINERYSPSSNFKIYFEALPANFNTGLSFGIDALAALEGTLLFDELMQARQHLRQQYDELFPMLCINFPDIFKQDVYTWDNFLLACELWYSNSMMVVLSSGKLTTCLIPIAGLLNHSVSPHILNYGQVDKATKSLKFSLSRPCKAGEQCFLSYGKHPGSHLVTFYGFLPRGDNPYDVIPLDDGGWAGPHNTIVLAKRILIHPWMKKMVHLCL
;
A
#
# COMPACT_ATOMS: atom_id res chain seq x y z
N MET A 1 -4.48 14.71 7.48
CA MET A 1 -4.58 16.16 7.76
C MET A 1 -3.53 16.90 6.95
N ALA A 2 -3.92 17.95 6.24
CA ALA A 2 -3.00 18.74 5.43
C ALA A 2 -1.98 19.47 6.33
N ALA A 3 -0.70 19.40 5.97
CA ALA A 3 0.33 20.24 6.57
C ALA A 3 0.00 21.70 6.25
N VAL A 4 -0.33 22.49 7.27
CA VAL A 4 -0.52 23.94 7.13
C VAL A 4 0.83 24.59 7.44
N GLY A 5 1.55 24.95 6.38
CA GLY A 5 2.72 25.83 6.51
C GLY A 5 2.23 27.26 6.67
N GLU A 6 2.27 27.79 7.89
CA GLU A 6 2.11 29.22 8.12
C GLU A 6 3.47 29.90 7.96
N LEU A 7 3.61 30.78 6.96
CA LEU A 7 4.63 31.83 7.02
C LEU A 7 4.15 32.84 8.07
N ALA A 8 4.86 32.94 9.20
CA ALA A 8 4.69 34.07 10.08
C ALA A 8 5.14 35.35 9.35
N ALA A 9 4.20 36.04 8.73
CA ALA A 9 4.43 37.35 8.13
C ALA A 9 4.49 38.42 9.22
N ALA A 10 5.64 38.55 9.89
CA ALA A 10 6.06 39.78 10.55
C ALA A 10 7.58 39.77 10.84
N GLY A 11 8.40 40.22 9.87
CA GLY A 11 9.76 40.75 10.13
C GLY A 11 10.88 39.81 10.61
N GLY A 12 10.78 38.49 10.46
CA GLY A 12 11.77 37.55 11.01
C GLY A 12 12.86 37.08 10.04
N ASP A 13 14.12 37.12 10.46
CA ASP A 13 15.31 36.57 9.78
C ASP A 13 15.30 35.01 9.69
N THR A 14 14.16 34.35 9.89
CA THR A 14 14.06 32.89 10.02
C THR A 14 12.86 32.32 9.26
N VAL A 15 12.99 31.08 8.79
CA VAL A 15 11.95 30.26 8.17
C VAL A 15 11.58 29.13 9.13
N VAL A 16 10.29 28.87 9.32
CA VAL A 16 9.83 27.79 10.20
C VAL A 16 9.49 26.56 9.38
N VAL A 17 10.18 25.46 9.64
CA VAL A 17 9.84 24.13 9.13
C VAL A 17 9.15 23.36 10.25
N ARG A 18 7.88 22.99 10.03
CA ARG A 18 7.05 22.30 11.03
C ARG A 18 6.65 20.92 10.51
N LEU A 19 7.09 19.88 11.21
CA LEU A 19 6.56 18.53 11.07
C LEU A 19 5.12 18.47 11.58
N PRO A 20 4.27 17.56 11.07
CA PRO A 20 2.96 17.33 11.63
C PRO A 20 3.06 17.07 13.14
N PRO A 21 2.22 17.70 13.97
CA PRO A 21 2.25 17.44 15.40
C PRO A 21 1.92 15.97 15.64
N LEU A 22 2.57 15.36 16.64
CA LEU A 22 2.18 14.05 17.12
C LEU A 22 0.73 14.15 17.61
N SER A 23 -0.15 13.32 17.07
CA SER A 23 -1.56 13.30 17.47
C SER A 23 -1.66 12.74 18.89
N GLU A 24 -2.40 13.40 19.78
CA GLU A 24 -2.71 12.81 21.10
C GLU A 24 -3.55 11.53 20.99
N GLU A 25 -4.19 11.32 19.83
CA GLU A 25 -4.89 10.08 19.49
C GLU A 25 -3.96 8.98 18.93
N ASP A 26 -2.68 9.28 18.67
CA ASP A 26 -1.68 8.26 18.30
C ASP A 26 -1.42 7.37 19.54
N PRO A 27 -1.68 6.05 19.47
CA PRO A 27 -1.38 5.14 20.59
C PRO A 27 0.08 5.19 21.03
N LEU A 28 0.99 5.58 20.14
CA LEU A 28 2.43 5.66 20.35
C LEU A 28 2.89 7.06 20.79
N PHE A 29 1.96 8.00 21.03
CA PHE A 29 2.25 9.40 21.31
C PHE A 29 3.25 9.58 22.46
N GLN A 30 3.04 8.90 23.59
CA GLN A 30 3.88 9.07 24.78
C GLN A 30 5.32 8.59 24.56
N ASP A 31 5.50 7.45 23.89
CA ASP A 31 6.84 6.91 23.60
C ASP A 31 7.59 7.79 22.60
N LYS A 32 6.93 8.20 21.50
CA LYS A 32 7.53 9.12 20.52
C LYS A 32 7.90 10.45 21.16
N LYS A 33 7.02 11.01 22.00
CA LYS A 33 7.28 12.26 22.73
C LYS A 33 8.46 12.11 23.69
N ARG A 34 8.54 11.00 24.44
CA ARG A 34 9.68 10.71 25.32
C ARG A 34 11.00 10.71 24.56
N ILE A 35 11.04 10.09 23.38
CA ILE A 35 12.25 10.06 22.53
C ILE A 35 12.63 11.47 22.08
N LEU A 36 11.67 12.24 21.55
CA LEU A 36 11.92 13.63 21.14
C LEU A 36 12.46 14.48 22.31
N ASP A 37 11.82 14.41 23.47
CA ASP A 37 12.21 15.17 24.67
C ASP A 37 13.60 14.76 25.17
N SER A 38 13.90 13.46 25.19
CA SER A 38 15.20 12.94 25.66
C SER A 38 16.38 13.39 24.80
N ARG A 39 16.14 13.62 23.50
CA ARG A 39 17.14 14.05 22.53
C ARG A 39 17.10 15.54 22.23
N ASN A 40 16.26 16.29 22.94
CA ASN A 40 16.05 17.72 22.73
C ASN A 40 15.68 18.05 21.27
N LEU A 41 14.95 17.14 20.61
CA LEU A 41 14.46 17.29 19.24
C LEU A 41 13.11 18.02 19.25
N SER A 42 12.89 18.84 18.22
CA SER A 42 11.66 19.61 18.07
C SER A 42 11.01 19.31 16.72
N CYS A 43 9.70 19.08 16.71
CA CYS A 43 8.89 19.05 15.48
C CYS A 43 8.74 20.43 14.82
N LEU A 44 9.27 21.48 15.45
CA LEU A 44 9.31 22.85 14.95
C LEU A 44 10.76 23.31 14.92
N CYS A 45 11.31 23.47 13.72
CA CYS A 45 12.66 23.95 13.51
C CYS A 45 12.64 25.35 12.90
N GLN A 46 13.42 26.27 13.47
CA GLN A 46 13.60 27.63 12.96
C GLN A 46 14.94 27.72 12.25
N VAL A 47 14.90 27.99 10.95
CA VAL A 47 16.07 28.04 10.08
C VAL A 47 16.38 29.50 9.75
N PRO A 48 17.53 30.05 10.19
CA PRO A 48 17.91 31.41 9.80
C PRO A 48 18.09 31.55 8.29
N ILE A 49 17.59 32.63 7.71
CA ILE A 49 17.71 32.90 6.27
C ILE A 49 19.18 33.13 5.88
N SER A 50 19.96 33.74 6.77
CA SER A 50 21.40 34.00 6.61
C SER A 50 22.30 32.85 7.11
N CYS A 51 21.73 31.66 7.37
CA CYS A 51 22.46 30.51 7.88
C CYS A 51 23.53 30.05 6.88
N SER A 52 24.67 29.58 7.40
CA SER A 52 25.68 28.92 6.56
C SER A 52 25.14 27.58 6.04
N THR A 53 25.64 27.10 4.90
CA THR A 53 25.26 25.77 4.38
C THR A 53 25.56 24.66 5.38
N ALA A 54 26.69 24.75 6.10
CA ALA A 54 27.09 23.75 7.08
C ALA A 54 26.13 23.70 8.29
N ASP A 55 25.67 24.86 8.76
CA ASP A 55 24.70 24.90 9.87
C ASP A 55 23.29 24.55 9.40
N THR A 56 22.94 24.86 8.15
CA THR A 56 21.70 24.42 7.51
C THR A 56 21.62 22.90 7.45
N PHE A 57 22.73 22.21 7.15
CA PHE A 57 22.79 20.75 7.13
C PHE A 57 22.66 20.13 8.53
N LYS A 58 23.25 20.75 9.57
CA LYS A 58 23.04 20.28 10.95
C LYS A 58 21.56 20.37 11.36
N LEU A 59 20.91 21.49 11.05
CA LEU A 59 19.47 21.66 11.29
C LEU A 59 18.65 20.64 10.49
N LEU A 60 19.07 20.33 9.26
CA LEU A 60 18.42 19.29 8.47
C LEU A 60 18.56 17.90 9.11
N ASP A 61 19.74 17.55 9.64
CA ASP A 61 19.94 16.28 10.34
C ASP A 61 19.01 16.15 11.56
N GLU A 62 18.85 17.24 12.34
CA GLU A 62 17.89 17.30 13.45
C GLU A 62 16.43 17.14 12.97
N MET A 63 16.07 17.79 11.86
CA MET A 63 14.73 17.65 11.26
C MET A 63 14.48 16.22 10.79
N ILE A 64 15.47 15.58 10.17
CA ILE A 64 15.38 14.18 9.71
C ILE A 64 15.21 13.27 10.91
N GLU A 65 15.97 13.47 11.99
CA GLU A 65 15.84 12.66 13.19
C GLU A 65 14.46 12.82 13.84
N ALA A 66 13.96 14.05 13.97
CA ALA A 66 12.59 14.29 14.46
C ALA A 66 11.53 13.64 13.54
N ALA A 67 11.75 13.68 12.21
CA ALA A 67 10.86 13.04 11.24
C ALA A 67 10.90 11.50 11.34
N ARG A 68 12.06 10.89 11.63
CA ARG A 68 12.19 9.45 11.89
C ARG A 68 11.34 9.03 13.07
N VAL A 69 11.49 9.74 14.20
CA VAL A 69 10.72 9.48 15.43
C VAL A 69 9.22 9.64 15.18
N ALA A 70 8.82 10.66 14.43
CA ALA A 70 7.41 10.87 14.09
C ALA A 70 6.82 9.72 13.24
N GLN A 71 7.62 9.14 12.33
CA GLN A 71 7.21 8.05 11.43
C GLN A 71 7.38 6.65 12.03
N MET A 72 7.91 6.51 13.25
CA MET A 72 8.07 5.20 13.87
C MET A 72 6.74 4.48 14.07
N ASP A 73 6.75 3.19 13.77
CA ASP A 73 5.71 2.26 14.21
C ASP A 73 6.06 1.60 15.55
N GLU A 74 5.17 0.73 16.03
CA GLU A 74 5.32 0.04 17.31
C GLU A 74 6.54 -0.87 17.37
N LEU A 75 6.88 -1.54 16.26
CA LEU A 75 8.05 -2.42 16.20
C LEU A 75 9.33 -1.61 16.20
N GLU A 76 9.35 -0.53 15.43
CA GLU A 76 10.47 0.39 15.40
C GLU A 76 10.71 1.00 16.78
N LEU A 77 9.66 1.38 17.51
CA LEU A 77 9.80 1.85 18.90
C LEU A 77 10.28 0.77 19.87
N TYR A 78 9.82 -0.47 19.70
CA TYR A 78 10.22 -1.59 20.57
C TYR A 78 11.71 -1.91 20.44
N PHE A 79 12.23 -1.90 19.20
CA PHE A 79 13.64 -2.16 18.91
C PHE A 79 14.51 -0.89 18.93
N TYR A 80 13.93 0.29 19.16
CA TYR A 80 14.67 1.54 19.23
C TYR A 80 15.61 1.52 20.44
N GLY A 81 16.91 1.46 20.19
CA GLY A 81 17.93 1.61 21.24
C GLY A 81 18.10 3.08 21.63
N ASP A 82 18.31 3.36 22.91
CA ASP A 82 18.47 4.73 23.43
C ASP A 82 19.58 5.53 22.71
N ASP A 83 20.63 4.86 22.21
CA ASP A 83 21.81 5.46 21.57
C ASP A 83 21.87 5.35 20.02
N ASP A 84 20.83 4.84 19.34
CA ASP A 84 20.84 4.71 17.87
C ASP A 84 20.20 5.93 17.17
N PHE A 85 20.96 6.58 16.28
CA PHE A 85 20.56 7.74 15.49
C PHE A 85 20.21 7.38 14.04
N ARG A 86 20.39 6.12 13.65
CA ARG A 86 20.15 5.63 12.29
C ARG A 86 18.67 5.38 12.04
N PRO A 87 18.23 5.40 10.77
CA PRO A 87 16.90 4.87 10.46
C PRO A 87 16.84 3.40 10.83
N LEU A 88 15.73 3.00 11.44
CA LEU A 88 15.52 1.62 11.87
C LEU A 88 15.17 0.70 10.72
N SER A 89 14.52 1.26 9.69
CA SER A 89 14.22 0.57 8.44
C SER A 89 14.43 1.49 7.23
N ALA A 90 14.70 0.90 6.06
CA ALA A 90 14.78 1.66 4.79
C ALA A 90 13.48 2.43 4.50
N ARG A 91 12.34 1.86 4.93
CA ARG A 91 11.04 2.50 4.80
C ARG A 91 10.90 3.73 5.69
N ASN A 92 11.29 3.65 6.97
CA ASN A 92 11.23 4.80 7.87
C ASN A 92 12.05 5.96 7.32
N GLU A 93 13.27 5.66 6.82
CA GLU A 93 14.10 6.68 6.17
C GLU A 93 13.39 7.33 4.98
N LEU A 94 12.82 6.53 4.08
CA LEU A 94 12.09 7.03 2.93
C LEU A 94 10.84 7.84 3.34
N GLU A 95 10.07 7.38 4.33
CA GLU A 95 8.88 8.07 4.85
C GLU A 95 9.25 9.44 5.45
N SER A 96 10.32 9.49 6.24
CA SER A 96 10.81 10.72 6.88
C SER A 96 11.33 11.74 5.87
N LEU A 97 12.16 11.31 4.92
CA LEU A 97 12.70 12.21 3.88
C LEU A 97 11.59 12.73 2.95
N ASN A 98 10.65 11.88 2.54
CA ASN A 98 9.53 12.30 1.69
C ASN A 98 8.56 13.22 2.42
N LEU A 99 8.35 13.03 3.73
CA LEU A 99 7.55 13.94 4.54
C LEU A 99 8.17 15.35 4.55
N LEU A 100 9.46 15.44 4.84
CA LEU A 100 10.18 16.72 4.83
C LEU A 100 10.16 17.35 3.44
N LEU A 101 10.43 16.58 2.39
CA LEU A 101 10.38 17.06 1.00
C LEU A 101 9.00 17.68 0.67
N LYS A 102 7.92 17.02 1.07
CA LYS A 102 6.55 17.51 0.87
C LYS A 102 6.30 18.84 1.61
N ILE A 103 6.80 18.96 2.84
CA ILE A 103 6.69 20.20 3.62
C ILE A 103 7.46 21.33 2.93
N LEU A 104 8.71 21.08 2.53
CA LEU A 104 9.54 22.08 1.84
C LEU A 104 8.93 22.52 0.51
N ASN A 105 8.40 21.58 -0.29
CA ASN A 105 7.68 21.91 -1.52
C ASN A 105 6.49 22.84 -1.27
N THR A 106 5.76 22.63 -0.17
CA THR A 106 4.64 23.50 0.21
C THR A 106 5.12 24.89 0.62
N LEU A 107 6.21 24.98 1.39
CA LEU A 107 6.81 26.24 1.82
C LEU A 107 7.40 27.03 0.64
N LEU A 108 8.03 26.37 -0.33
CA LEU A 108 8.61 26.99 -1.51
C LEU A 108 7.57 27.72 -2.38
N LEU A 109 6.31 27.25 -2.39
CA LEU A 109 5.21 27.90 -3.11
C LEU A 109 4.82 29.27 -2.52
N THR A 110 5.06 29.50 -1.23
CA THR A 110 4.62 30.70 -0.50
C THR A 110 5.76 31.55 0.06
N ALA A 111 7.00 31.05 0.03
CA ALA A 111 8.17 31.73 0.54
C ALA A 111 8.55 32.98 -0.28
N ASN A 112 9.09 33.99 0.43
CA ASN A 112 9.75 35.13 -0.21
C ASN A 112 11.13 34.73 -0.78
N ASP A 113 11.72 35.59 -1.62
CA ASP A 113 12.97 35.25 -2.33
C ASP A 113 14.17 35.03 -1.38
N ALA A 114 14.19 35.69 -0.22
CA ALA A 114 15.23 35.50 0.78
C ALA A 114 15.14 34.09 1.41
N ALA A 115 13.94 33.69 1.82
CA ALA A 115 13.65 32.37 2.39
C ALA A 115 13.83 31.22 1.38
N LYS A 116 13.54 31.46 0.09
CA LYS A 116 13.74 30.46 -0.96
C LYS A 116 15.17 29.95 -1.01
N GLY A 117 16.18 30.80 -0.78
CA GLY A 117 17.58 30.38 -0.83
C GLY A 117 17.87 29.20 0.11
N VAL A 118 17.57 29.36 1.40
CA VAL A 118 17.81 28.31 2.40
C VAL A 118 16.89 27.09 2.22
N LEU A 119 15.64 27.31 1.77
CA LEU A 119 14.71 26.22 1.48
C LEU A 119 15.17 25.34 0.32
N HIS A 120 15.75 25.91 -0.75
CA HIS A 120 16.33 25.12 -1.85
C HIS A 120 17.54 24.30 -1.37
N VAL A 121 18.40 24.85 -0.51
CA VAL A 121 19.54 24.10 0.06
C VAL A 121 19.06 22.87 0.83
N LEU A 122 18.04 23.03 1.68
CA LEU A 122 17.43 21.91 2.42
C LEU A 122 16.78 20.90 1.46
N HIS A 123 16.02 21.39 0.48
CA HIS A 123 15.33 20.57 -0.50
C HIS A 123 16.29 19.73 -1.35
N ASP A 124 17.36 20.35 -1.87
CA ASP A 124 18.33 19.70 -2.74
C ASP A 124 19.14 18.64 -1.97
N GLU A 125 19.47 18.90 -0.71
CA GLU A 125 20.14 17.93 0.15
C GLU A 125 19.23 16.71 0.45
N ILE A 126 17.93 16.92 0.70
CA ILE A 126 16.98 15.80 0.86
C ILE A 126 16.89 14.98 -0.43
N LEU A 127 16.82 15.63 -1.60
CA LEU A 127 16.81 14.93 -2.89
C LEU A 127 18.10 14.14 -3.11
N LEU A 128 19.27 14.69 -2.76
CA LEU A 128 20.54 13.97 -2.83
C LEU A 128 20.52 12.72 -1.94
N ARG A 129 20.01 12.83 -0.71
CA ARG A 129 19.86 11.68 0.19
C ARG A 129 18.92 10.63 -0.39
N LEU A 130 17.74 11.02 -0.88
CA LEU A 130 16.79 10.11 -1.53
C LEU A 130 17.38 9.41 -2.76
N ARG A 131 18.20 10.12 -3.55
CA ARG A 131 18.92 9.55 -4.71
C ARG A 131 20.04 8.60 -4.29
N SER A 132 20.63 8.82 -3.11
CA SER A 132 21.69 7.94 -2.58
C SER A 132 21.17 6.66 -1.94
N LEU A 133 19.85 6.54 -1.70
CA LEU A 133 19.21 5.32 -1.19
C LEU A 133 19.14 4.19 -2.23
N GLU A 134 20.07 4.14 -3.18
CA GLU A 134 20.27 3.01 -4.07
C GLU A 134 20.67 1.80 -3.23
N LEU A 135 19.71 0.93 -2.99
CA LEU A 135 19.97 -0.37 -2.41
C LEU A 135 20.39 -1.32 -3.53
N GLU A 136 21.28 -2.26 -3.18
CA GLU A 136 21.57 -3.43 -4.01
C GLU A 136 20.28 -4.24 -4.15
N ASP A 137 19.41 -3.87 -5.10
CA ASP A 137 18.42 -4.81 -5.59
C ASP A 137 19.22 -5.88 -6.33
N ASN A 138 19.43 -7.01 -5.66
CA ASN A 138 20.10 -8.18 -6.22
C ASN A 138 19.27 -8.66 -7.41
N GLY A 139 19.61 -8.08 -8.56
CA GLY A 139 18.76 -7.92 -9.72
C GLY A 139 17.95 -9.16 -10.03
N GLN A 140 16.62 -9.03 -9.98
CA GLN A 140 15.83 -9.93 -10.80
C GLN A 140 16.22 -9.68 -12.24
N MET A 141 16.86 -10.67 -12.86
CA MET A 141 17.03 -10.67 -14.30
C MET A 141 15.63 -10.63 -14.91
N VAL A 142 15.32 -9.54 -15.61
CA VAL A 142 14.15 -9.46 -16.48
C VAL A 142 14.22 -10.67 -17.39
N THR A 143 13.32 -11.61 -17.17
CA THR A 143 13.22 -12.77 -18.05
C THR A 143 12.40 -12.30 -19.22
N GLN A 144 13.04 -12.08 -20.37
CA GLN A 144 12.30 -11.76 -21.59
C GLN A 144 11.38 -12.92 -21.90
N THR A 145 10.08 -12.74 -21.66
CA THR A 145 9.06 -13.69 -22.08
C THR A 145 8.98 -13.66 -23.61
N GLN A 146 9.08 -14.84 -24.24
CA GLN A 146 9.03 -15.00 -25.69
C GLN A 146 7.67 -14.65 -26.33
N ASN A 147 6.70 -14.15 -25.54
CA ASN A 147 5.38 -13.74 -26.00
C ASN A 147 4.83 -12.61 -25.08
N GLN A 148 4.85 -11.36 -25.55
CA GLN A 148 4.40 -10.16 -24.82
C GLN A 148 2.99 -9.68 -25.26
N ASP A 149 2.30 -10.46 -26.10
CA ASP A 149 1.07 -10.02 -26.77
C ASP A 149 -0.04 -9.63 -25.79
N MET A 150 -0.18 -10.34 -24.66
CA MET A 150 -1.19 -10.04 -23.64
C MET A 150 -0.84 -8.81 -22.82
N GLU A 151 0.43 -8.68 -22.43
CA GLU A 151 0.98 -7.53 -21.71
C GLU A 151 0.80 -6.24 -22.53
N ASP A 152 1.18 -6.27 -23.80
CA ASP A 152 1.00 -5.15 -24.72
C ASP A 152 -0.47 -4.81 -24.92
N SER A 153 -1.33 -5.84 -25.02
CA SER A 153 -2.78 -5.64 -25.16
C SER A 153 -3.37 -4.98 -23.91
N LEU A 154 -2.89 -5.35 -22.72
CA LEU A 154 -3.32 -4.77 -21.46
C LEU A 154 -2.87 -3.32 -21.32
N LEU A 155 -1.64 -2.97 -21.70
CA LEU A 155 -1.16 -1.59 -21.71
C LEU A 155 -1.93 -0.73 -22.71
N LYS A 156 -2.14 -1.22 -23.95
CA LYS A 156 -2.98 -0.54 -24.97
C LYS A 156 -4.42 -0.35 -24.49
N TRP A 157 -4.97 -1.33 -23.79
CA TRP A 157 -6.27 -1.20 -23.14
C TRP A 157 -6.24 -0.07 -22.11
N GLY A 158 -5.22 0.00 -21.26
CA GLY A 158 -5.03 1.08 -20.28
C GLY A 158 -4.98 2.45 -20.95
N GLU A 159 -4.13 2.62 -21.97
CA GLU A 159 -4.00 3.87 -22.74
C GLU A 159 -5.34 4.32 -23.33
N LYS A 160 -6.11 3.39 -23.91
CA LYS A 160 -7.46 3.67 -24.43
C LYS A 160 -8.42 4.17 -23.35
N HIS A 161 -8.24 3.75 -22.10
CA HIS A 161 -9.02 4.20 -20.94
C HIS A 161 -8.38 5.40 -20.20
N GLY A 162 -7.36 6.02 -20.79
CA GLY A 162 -6.71 7.23 -20.28
C GLY A 162 -5.63 6.98 -19.23
N VAL A 163 -5.22 5.73 -19.01
CA VAL A 163 -4.05 5.42 -18.18
C VAL A 163 -2.81 5.99 -18.84
N LYS A 164 -2.01 6.72 -18.06
CA LYS A 164 -0.67 7.15 -18.49
C LYS A 164 0.36 6.36 -17.69
N THR A 165 1.35 5.83 -18.37
CA THR A 165 2.39 5.02 -17.75
C THR A 165 3.75 5.36 -18.32
N LYS A 166 4.75 5.35 -17.44
CA LYS A 166 6.18 5.36 -17.78
C LYS A 166 6.83 4.00 -17.51
N LEU A 167 6.00 2.97 -17.38
CA LEU A 167 6.39 1.62 -17.04
C LEU A 167 5.91 0.66 -18.12
N GLN A 168 6.64 -0.45 -18.29
CA GLN A 168 6.28 -1.57 -19.15
C GLN A 168 6.03 -2.80 -18.30
N ILE A 169 5.20 -3.73 -18.77
CA ILE A 169 5.00 -5.00 -18.06
C ILE A 169 6.15 -5.94 -18.45
N ALA A 170 6.74 -6.58 -17.45
CA ALA A 170 7.81 -7.55 -17.63
C ALA A 170 7.61 -8.76 -16.71
N PHE A 171 8.31 -9.86 -17.00
CA PHE A 171 8.34 -11.04 -16.15
C PHE A 171 9.65 -11.10 -15.36
N PHE A 172 9.53 -11.42 -14.07
CA PHE A 172 10.62 -11.50 -13.12
C PHE A 172 10.61 -12.88 -12.46
N GLU A 173 11.78 -13.53 -12.47
CA GLU A 173 11.93 -14.85 -11.87
C GLU A 173 11.57 -14.84 -10.37
N GLY A 174 10.64 -15.70 -9.99
CA GLY A 174 10.14 -15.85 -8.62
C GLY A 174 9.06 -14.83 -8.20
N ALA A 175 8.86 -13.74 -8.93
CA ALA A 175 7.80 -12.75 -8.65
C ALA A 175 6.66 -12.76 -9.68
N GLY A 176 6.87 -13.39 -10.85
CA GLY A 176 5.88 -13.38 -11.91
C GLY A 176 5.91 -12.06 -12.67
N ARG A 177 4.74 -11.51 -13.01
CA ARG A 177 4.69 -10.21 -13.68
C ARG A 177 4.97 -9.07 -12.72
N GLY A 178 5.66 -8.07 -13.23
CA GLY A 178 5.94 -6.81 -12.56
C GLY A 178 5.96 -5.68 -13.57
N MET A 179 6.31 -4.49 -13.11
CA MET A 179 6.43 -3.31 -13.96
C MET A 179 7.88 -2.82 -13.97
N VAL A 180 8.45 -2.58 -15.15
CA VAL A 180 9.81 -2.07 -15.34
C VAL A 180 9.77 -0.63 -15.84
N ALA A 181 10.64 0.24 -15.35
CA ALA A 181 10.70 1.62 -15.82
C ALA A 181 11.24 1.70 -17.26
N SER A 182 10.54 2.42 -18.14
CA SER A 182 10.98 2.60 -19.54
C SER A 182 12.03 3.70 -19.69
N GLU A 183 12.14 4.58 -18.70
CA GLU A 183 13.08 5.70 -18.64
C GLU A 183 13.55 5.89 -17.20
N ASN A 184 14.57 6.74 -16.99
CA ASN A 184 14.96 7.12 -15.64
C ASN A 184 13.87 8.02 -15.05
N LEU A 185 13.42 7.68 -13.84
CA LEU A 185 12.41 8.41 -13.08
C LEU A 185 13.03 8.92 -11.79
N ASP A 186 12.84 10.20 -11.50
CA ASP A 186 13.35 10.83 -10.27
C ASP A 186 12.27 10.94 -9.19
N VAL A 187 12.66 11.35 -7.99
CA VAL A 187 11.73 11.61 -6.88
C VAL A 187 10.65 12.60 -7.30
N GLY A 188 9.38 12.24 -7.05
CA GLY A 188 8.21 13.04 -7.40
C GLY A 188 7.64 12.76 -8.79
N ASP A 189 8.39 12.11 -9.70
CA ASP A 189 7.87 11.72 -11.00
C ASP A 189 6.68 10.77 -10.86
N ILE A 190 5.68 10.94 -11.73
CA ILE A 190 4.50 10.09 -11.79
C ILE A 190 4.81 8.89 -12.68
N ALA A 191 5.00 7.71 -12.09
CA ALA A 191 5.25 6.48 -12.82
C ALA A 191 3.97 5.95 -13.50
N LEU A 192 2.83 6.08 -12.80
CA LEU A 192 1.50 5.70 -13.28
C LEU A 192 0.45 6.74 -12.87
N GLU A 193 -0.43 7.08 -13.80
CA GLU A 193 -1.63 7.89 -13.57
C GLU A 193 -2.85 7.11 -14.07
N ILE A 194 -3.74 6.75 -13.14
CA ILE A 194 -4.94 5.94 -13.42
C ILE A 194 -6.18 6.82 -13.29
N PRO A 195 -6.94 7.06 -14.37
CA PRO A 195 -8.23 7.75 -14.28
C PRO A 195 -9.19 7.00 -13.36
N GLU A 196 -9.97 7.73 -12.57
CA GLU A 196 -10.96 7.14 -11.64
C GLU A 196 -11.98 6.24 -12.36
N SER A 197 -12.30 6.53 -13.62
CA SER A 197 -13.17 5.70 -14.47
C SER A 197 -12.59 4.33 -14.83
N ALA A 198 -11.28 4.14 -14.70
CA ALA A 198 -10.61 2.85 -14.91
C ALA A 198 -10.45 2.03 -13.61
N ILE A 199 -10.85 2.59 -12.46
CA ILE A 199 -10.76 1.94 -11.16
C ILE A 199 -12.03 1.11 -10.92
N ILE A 200 -11.87 -0.18 -10.66
CA ILE A 200 -12.97 -1.08 -10.29
C ILE A 200 -13.27 -0.87 -8.81
N SER A 201 -14.46 -0.37 -8.51
CA SER A 201 -14.90 0.01 -7.17
C SER A 201 -16.41 -0.17 -7.00
N GLU A 202 -16.91 -0.14 -5.77
CA GLU A 202 -18.36 -0.17 -5.51
C GLU A 202 -19.12 0.93 -6.29
N GLU A 203 -18.56 2.13 -6.42
CA GLU A 203 -19.21 3.25 -7.12
C GLU A 203 -19.39 2.96 -8.62
N LEU A 204 -18.44 2.22 -9.22
CA LEU A 204 -18.56 1.72 -10.59
C LEU A 204 -19.68 0.67 -10.70
N LEU A 205 -19.76 -0.23 -9.72
CA LEU A 205 -20.69 -1.37 -9.72
C LEU A 205 -22.15 -0.96 -9.46
N CYS A 206 -22.40 0.17 -8.79
CA CYS A 206 -23.74 0.67 -8.48
C CYS A 206 -24.66 0.80 -9.71
N GLN A 207 -24.09 0.82 -10.92
CA GLN A 207 -24.80 0.93 -12.19
C GLN A 207 -25.06 -0.41 -12.88
N SER A 208 -24.56 -1.53 -12.34
CA SER A 208 -24.68 -2.86 -12.95
C SER A 208 -26.01 -3.55 -12.60
N ASP A 209 -26.53 -4.35 -13.54
CA ASP A 209 -27.75 -5.16 -13.34
C ASP A 209 -27.62 -6.10 -12.13
N MET A 210 -26.42 -6.66 -11.91
CA MET A 210 -26.13 -7.51 -10.75
C MET A 210 -26.30 -6.75 -9.44
N PHE A 211 -25.73 -5.55 -9.32
CA PHE A 211 -25.86 -4.76 -8.11
C PHE A 211 -27.32 -4.43 -7.83
N ILE A 212 -28.09 -4.07 -8.86
CA ILE A 212 -29.53 -3.77 -8.74
C ILE A 212 -30.31 -5.00 -8.25
N ALA A 213 -30.02 -6.19 -8.78
CA ALA A 213 -30.67 -7.43 -8.36
C ALA A 213 -30.37 -7.81 -6.91
N LEU A 214 -29.16 -7.52 -6.42
CA LEU A 214 -28.73 -7.86 -5.06
C LEU A 214 -29.04 -6.79 -4.01
N LYS A 215 -29.37 -5.55 -4.41
CA LYS A 215 -29.57 -4.39 -3.52
C LYS A 215 -30.62 -4.58 -2.41
N GLY A 216 -31.54 -5.54 -2.56
CA GLY A 216 -32.59 -5.86 -1.59
C GLY A 216 -32.31 -7.05 -0.67
N LEU A 217 -31.13 -7.66 -0.76
CA LEU A 217 -30.75 -8.82 0.04
C LEU A 217 -29.91 -8.37 1.24
N ASP A 218 -30.53 -8.33 2.42
CA ASP A 218 -29.89 -7.85 3.67
C ASP A 218 -28.62 -8.62 4.06
N ASN A 219 -28.45 -9.85 3.57
CA ASN A 219 -27.35 -10.74 3.93
C ASN A 219 -26.13 -10.62 2.99
N ILE A 220 -26.16 -9.74 1.98
CA ILE A 220 -25.05 -9.62 1.01
C ILE A 220 -24.34 -8.29 1.21
N THR A 221 -23.07 -8.38 1.58
CA THR A 221 -22.22 -7.20 1.74
C THR A 221 -21.76 -6.66 0.38
N THR A 222 -21.43 -5.37 0.32
CA THR A 222 -20.81 -4.74 -0.86
C THR A 222 -19.59 -5.53 -1.33
N GLU A 223 -18.77 -6.01 -0.41
CA GLU A 223 -17.57 -6.78 -0.71
C GLU A 223 -17.91 -8.09 -1.44
N THR A 224 -18.95 -8.81 -0.99
CA THR A 224 -19.45 -10.00 -1.68
C THR A 224 -19.97 -9.66 -3.08
N VAL A 225 -20.63 -8.51 -3.26
CA VAL A 225 -21.06 -8.07 -4.60
C VAL A 225 -19.87 -7.83 -5.54
N LEU A 226 -18.76 -7.26 -5.04
CA LEU A 226 -17.54 -7.07 -5.83
C LEU A 226 -16.94 -8.40 -6.29
N LEU A 227 -16.94 -9.42 -5.42
CA LEU A 227 -16.48 -10.77 -5.76
C LEU A 227 -17.36 -11.39 -6.85
N LEU A 228 -18.68 -11.39 -6.65
CA LEU A 228 -19.64 -11.94 -7.59
C LEU A 228 -19.56 -11.26 -8.95
N TRP A 229 -19.45 -9.92 -8.96
CA TRP A 229 -19.29 -9.14 -10.18
C TRP A 229 -18.00 -9.51 -10.92
N SER A 230 -16.90 -9.68 -10.19
CA SER A 230 -15.61 -10.05 -10.78
C SER A 230 -15.64 -11.43 -11.44
N ILE A 231 -16.37 -12.39 -10.84
CA ILE A 231 -16.61 -13.70 -11.45
C ILE A 231 -17.34 -13.52 -12.77
N ASN A 232 -18.44 -12.76 -12.79
CA ASN A 232 -19.22 -12.54 -14.01
C ASN A 232 -18.43 -11.84 -15.12
N GLU A 233 -17.71 -10.77 -14.78
CA GLU A 233 -16.97 -9.96 -15.76
C GLU A 233 -15.87 -10.75 -16.47
N ARG A 234 -15.25 -11.70 -15.77
CA ARG A 234 -14.25 -12.62 -16.35
C ARG A 234 -14.81 -13.43 -17.52
N TYR A 235 -16.11 -13.72 -17.53
CA TYR A 235 -16.78 -14.50 -18.57
C TYR A 235 -17.67 -13.66 -19.49
N SER A 236 -17.74 -12.34 -19.27
CA SER A 236 -18.58 -11.43 -20.03
C SER A 236 -17.86 -10.93 -21.30
N PRO A 237 -18.28 -11.33 -22.52
CA PRO A 237 -17.59 -10.94 -23.74
C PRO A 237 -17.65 -9.43 -24.04
N SER A 238 -18.65 -8.75 -23.49
CA SER A 238 -18.87 -7.31 -23.63
C SER A 238 -18.26 -6.48 -22.49
N SER A 239 -17.55 -7.12 -21.55
CA SER A 239 -16.93 -6.40 -20.43
C SER A 239 -15.90 -5.39 -20.93
N ASN A 240 -15.97 -4.16 -20.40
CA ASN A 240 -14.91 -3.17 -20.60
C ASN A 240 -13.60 -3.61 -19.95
N PHE A 241 -13.62 -4.51 -18.96
CA PHE A 241 -12.46 -5.01 -18.24
C PHE A 241 -12.01 -6.40 -18.70
N LYS A 242 -12.57 -6.91 -19.81
CA LYS A 242 -12.28 -8.24 -20.35
C LYS A 242 -10.76 -8.50 -20.46
N ILE A 243 -10.02 -7.56 -21.08
CA ILE A 243 -8.56 -7.69 -21.27
C ILE A 243 -7.83 -7.75 -19.92
N TYR A 244 -8.28 -7.01 -18.91
CA TYR A 244 -7.71 -7.08 -17.56
C TYR A 244 -7.94 -8.45 -16.93
N PHE A 245 -9.17 -8.98 -16.96
CA PHE A 245 -9.49 -10.29 -16.39
C PHE A 245 -8.82 -11.46 -17.15
N GLU A 246 -8.72 -11.38 -18.47
CA GLU A 246 -7.99 -12.35 -19.30
C GLU A 246 -6.49 -12.31 -19.03
N ALA A 247 -5.95 -11.14 -18.69
CA ALA A 247 -4.56 -11.01 -18.32
C ALA A 247 -4.28 -11.57 -16.92
N LEU A 248 -5.23 -11.66 -15.98
CA LEU A 248 -4.93 -12.19 -14.63
C LEU A 248 -4.34 -13.61 -14.66
N PRO A 249 -3.53 -13.99 -13.65
CA PRO A 249 -3.00 -15.34 -13.60
C PRO A 249 -4.13 -16.38 -13.53
N ALA A 250 -3.87 -17.56 -14.10
CA ALA A 250 -4.84 -18.66 -14.07
C ALA A 250 -5.07 -19.18 -12.64
N ASN A 251 -4.02 -19.15 -11.81
CA ASN A 251 -4.04 -19.52 -10.40
C ASN A 251 -3.24 -18.49 -9.59
N PHE A 252 -3.66 -18.20 -8.37
CA PHE A 252 -2.83 -17.47 -7.41
C PHE A 252 -2.06 -18.46 -6.54
N ASN A 253 -0.93 -17.99 -6.02
CA ASN A 253 -0.09 -18.77 -5.11
C ASN A 253 -0.30 -18.35 -3.65
N THR A 254 -1.48 -17.84 -3.29
CA THR A 254 -1.73 -17.42 -1.91
C THR A 254 -1.77 -18.63 -0.98
N GLY A 255 -1.59 -18.40 0.33
CA GLY A 255 -1.72 -19.45 1.33
C GLY A 255 -3.06 -20.18 1.29
N LEU A 256 -4.12 -19.56 0.76
CA LEU A 256 -5.44 -20.16 0.58
C LEU A 256 -5.47 -21.27 -0.47
N SER A 257 -4.54 -21.24 -1.44
CA SER A 257 -4.41 -22.23 -2.53
C SER A 257 -3.19 -23.14 -2.40
N PHE A 258 -2.46 -23.08 -1.28
CA PHE A 258 -1.36 -24.01 -1.01
C PHE A 258 -1.79 -25.48 -1.10
N GLY A 259 -1.00 -26.25 -1.86
CA GLY A 259 -1.13 -27.70 -1.95
C GLY A 259 -0.69 -28.41 -0.66
N ILE A 260 -0.86 -29.73 -0.65
CA ILE A 260 -0.61 -30.58 0.52
C ILE A 260 0.83 -30.43 1.03
N ASP A 261 1.81 -30.42 0.12
CA ASP A 261 3.23 -30.34 0.50
C ASP A 261 3.57 -29.01 1.20
N ALA A 262 3.04 -27.90 0.69
CA ALA A 262 3.24 -26.58 1.28
C ALA A 262 2.55 -26.46 2.64
N LEU A 263 1.35 -27.04 2.79
CA LEU A 263 0.66 -27.07 4.09
C LEU A 263 1.38 -27.97 5.11
N ALA A 264 1.91 -29.11 4.68
CA ALA A 264 2.68 -30.00 5.56
C ALA A 264 3.94 -29.31 6.10
N ALA A 265 4.58 -28.45 5.30
CA ALA A 265 5.71 -27.65 5.75
C ALA A 265 5.36 -26.61 6.83
N LEU A 266 4.08 -26.25 6.95
CA LEU A 266 3.58 -25.31 7.97
C LEU A 266 3.01 -26.02 9.20
N GLU A 267 2.94 -27.35 9.22
CA GLU A 267 2.35 -28.10 10.31
C GLU A 267 3.01 -27.75 11.67
N GLY A 268 2.18 -27.53 12.68
CA GLY A 268 2.62 -27.12 14.03
C GLY A 268 2.93 -25.63 14.17
N THR A 269 2.75 -24.83 13.11
CA THR A 269 2.84 -23.36 13.18
C THR A 269 1.46 -22.73 13.35
N LEU A 270 1.40 -21.53 13.94
CA LEU A 270 0.16 -20.74 14.02
C LEU A 270 -0.41 -20.43 12.64
N LEU A 271 0.46 -20.18 11.66
CA LEU A 271 0.06 -19.88 10.29
C LEU A 271 -0.73 -21.04 9.66
N PHE A 272 -0.39 -22.30 9.95
CA PHE A 272 -1.16 -23.44 9.46
C PHE A 272 -2.60 -23.41 9.97
N ASP A 273 -2.79 -23.20 11.27
CA ASP A 273 -4.12 -23.14 11.87
C ASP A 273 -4.94 -21.98 11.29
N GLU A 274 -4.32 -20.81 11.13
CA GLU A 274 -4.93 -19.63 10.51
C GLU A 274 -5.38 -19.89 9.06
N LEU A 275 -4.53 -20.54 8.25
CA LEU A 275 -4.85 -20.90 6.87
C LEU A 275 -6.01 -21.89 6.79
N MET A 276 -6.02 -22.91 7.65
CA MET A 276 -7.10 -23.90 7.69
C MET A 276 -8.44 -23.27 8.08
N GLN A 277 -8.44 -22.38 9.07
CA GLN A 277 -9.63 -21.62 9.46
C GLN A 277 -10.12 -20.72 8.33
N ALA A 278 -9.22 -19.98 7.66
CA ALA A 278 -9.58 -19.12 6.54
C ALA A 278 -10.21 -19.90 5.37
N ARG A 279 -9.64 -21.05 5.01
CA ARG A 279 -10.20 -21.94 3.97
C ARG A 279 -11.59 -22.47 4.33
N GLN A 280 -11.75 -22.93 5.57
CA GLN A 280 -13.05 -23.42 6.06
C GLN A 280 -14.10 -22.32 6.02
N HIS A 281 -13.74 -21.10 6.43
CA HIS A 281 -14.63 -19.95 6.43
C HIS A 281 -15.09 -19.58 5.01
N LEU A 282 -14.16 -19.50 4.05
CA LEU A 282 -14.52 -19.25 2.65
C LEU A 282 -15.43 -20.35 2.10
N ARG A 283 -15.16 -21.61 2.45
CA ARG A 283 -15.98 -22.74 2.02
C ARG A 283 -17.41 -22.63 2.53
N GLN A 284 -17.56 -22.31 3.81
CA GLN A 284 -18.87 -22.11 4.42
C GLN A 284 -19.64 -20.97 3.73
N GLN A 285 -18.99 -19.83 3.49
CA GLN A 285 -19.64 -18.71 2.78
C GLN A 285 -20.14 -19.11 1.39
N TYR A 286 -19.34 -19.86 0.63
CA TYR A 286 -19.74 -20.34 -0.69
C TYR A 286 -20.97 -21.25 -0.59
N ASP A 287 -20.92 -22.26 0.29
CA ASP A 287 -21.98 -23.26 0.43
C ASP A 287 -23.32 -22.63 0.93
N GLU A 288 -23.27 -21.53 1.69
CA GLU A 288 -24.45 -20.80 2.14
C GLU A 288 -25.03 -19.85 1.07
N LEU A 289 -24.17 -19.16 0.33
CA LEU A 289 -24.58 -18.06 -0.55
C LEU A 289 -24.93 -18.52 -1.96
N PHE A 290 -24.06 -19.31 -2.58
CA PHE A 290 -24.09 -19.56 -4.02
C PHE A 290 -25.29 -20.42 -4.46
N PRO A 291 -25.67 -21.50 -3.74
CA PRO A 291 -26.88 -22.24 -4.08
C PRO A 291 -28.13 -21.37 -4.05
N MET A 292 -28.26 -20.49 -3.05
CA MET A 292 -29.38 -19.57 -2.91
C MET A 292 -29.43 -18.59 -4.10
N LEU A 293 -28.29 -18.00 -4.47
CA LEU A 293 -28.21 -17.05 -5.59
C LEU A 293 -28.55 -17.71 -6.94
N CYS A 294 -28.00 -18.90 -7.20
CA CYS A 294 -28.25 -19.62 -8.45
C CYS A 294 -29.72 -20.06 -8.59
N ILE A 295 -30.40 -20.38 -7.49
CA ILE A 295 -31.82 -20.75 -7.50
C ILE A 295 -32.71 -19.52 -7.68
N ASN A 296 -32.42 -18.43 -6.96
CA ASN A 296 -33.31 -17.26 -6.92
C ASN A 296 -33.10 -16.30 -8.08
N PHE A 297 -31.91 -16.28 -8.69
CA PHE A 297 -31.57 -15.38 -9.80
C PHE A 297 -30.76 -16.12 -10.90
N PRO A 298 -31.30 -17.19 -11.50
CA PRO A 298 -30.58 -18.07 -12.43
C PRO A 298 -30.13 -17.36 -13.73
N ASP A 299 -30.80 -16.27 -14.12
CA ASP A 299 -30.42 -15.48 -15.30
C ASP A 299 -29.10 -14.71 -15.09
N ILE A 300 -28.76 -14.43 -13.82
CA ILE A 300 -27.55 -13.69 -13.43
C ILE A 300 -26.48 -14.65 -12.90
N PHE A 301 -26.85 -15.59 -12.04
CA PHE A 301 -25.94 -16.54 -11.40
C PHE A 301 -26.07 -17.93 -12.01
N LYS A 302 -25.24 -18.19 -13.03
CA LYS A 302 -25.19 -19.50 -13.70
C LYS A 302 -24.30 -20.46 -12.92
N GLN A 303 -24.80 -21.65 -12.63
CA GLN A 303 -24.12 -22.62 -11.77
C GLN A 303 -22.76 -23.10 -12.32
N ASP A 304 -22.58 -23.10 -13.65
CA ASP A 304 -21.34 -23.45 -14.32
C ASP A 304 -20.28 -22.33 -14.27
N VAL A 305 -20.69 -21.09 -14.01
CA VAL A 305 -19.81 -19.93 -13.88
C VAL A 305 -19.47 -19.68 -12.41
N TYR A 306 -20.45 -19.75 -11.52
CA TYR A 306 -20.29 -19.46 -10.10
C TYR A 306 -19.92 -20.73 -9.33
N THR A 307 -18.78 -21.32 -9.68
CA THR A 307 -18.22 -22.51 -9.03
C THR A 307 -17.35 -22.13 -7.83
N TRP A 308 -17.01 -23.12 -7.00
CA TRP A 308 -16.07 -22.94 -5.88
C TRP A 308 -14.73 -22.37 -6.36
N ASP A 309 -14.18 -22.91 -7.44
CA ASP A 309 -12.87 -22.49 -7.96
C ASP A 309 -12.89 -21.03 -8.43
N ASN A 310 -13.96 -20.62 -9.12
CA ASN A 310 -14.10 -19.23 -9.55
C ASN A 310 -14.35 -18.27 -8.38
N PHE A 311 -15.07 -18.72 -7.35
CA PHE A 311 -15.22 -17.94 -6.13
C PHE A 311 -13.89 -17.77 -5.40
N LEU A 312 -13.14 -18.85 -5.20
CA LEU A 312 -11.82 -18.79 -4.57
C LEU A 312 -10.87 -17.87 -5.36
N LEU A 313 -10.86 -17.99 -6.68
CA LEU A 313 -10.05 -17.15 -7.56
C LEU A 313 -10.42 -15.67 -7.46
N ALA A 314 -11.72 -15.34 -7.33
CA ALA A 314 -12.16 -13.97 -7.11
C ALA A 314 -11.73 -13.46 -5.72
N CYS A 315 -11.86 -14.27 -4.68
CA CYS A 315 -11.37 -13.92 -3.34
C CYS A 315 -9.88 -13.62 -3.36
N GLU A 316 -9.07 -14.52 -3.91
CA GLU A 316 -7.62 -14.35 -4.00
C GLU A 316 -7.23 -13.11 -4.79
N LEU A 317 -7.87 -12.85 -5.94
CA LEU A 317 -7.67 -11.62 -6.70
C LEU A 317 -7.84 -10.36 -5.85
N TRP A 318 -8.94 -10.28 -5.09
CA TRP A 318 -9.20 -9.11 -4.26
C TRP A 318 -8.24 -9.04 -3.07
N TYR A 319 -7.79 -10.17 -2.52
CA TYR A 319 -6.84 -10.17 -1.40
C TYR A 319 -5.43 -9.76 -1.84
N SER A 320 -4.99 -10.19 -3.02
CA SER A 320 -3.64 -9.92 -3.51
C SER A 320 -3.50 -8.62 -4.31
N ASN A 321 -4.57 -8.10 -4.90
CA ASN A 321 -4.48 -6.97 -5.83
C ASN A 321 -5.37 -5.76 -5.48
N SER A 322 -6.18 -5.83 -4.42
CA SER A 322 -6.98 -4.67 -4.03
C SER A 322 -6.14 -3.61 -3.31
N MET A 323 -6.58 -2.36 -3.44
CA MET A 323 -5.98 -1.20 -2.82
C MET A 323 -7.07 -0.35 -2.19
N MET A 324 -6.80 0.22 -1.02
CA MET A 324 -7.69 1.20 -0.42
C MET A 324 -7.44 2.59 -1.02
N VAL A 325 -8.49 3.18 -1.59
CA VAL A 325 -8.42 4.47 -2.27
C VAL A 325 -9.52 5.39 -1.78
N VAL A 326 -9.15 6.63 -1.42
CA VAL A 326 -10.09 7.73 -1.26
C VAL A 326 -10.46 8.25 -2.65
N LEU A 327 -11.68 7.91 -3.09
CA LEU A 327 -12.23 8.34 -4.38
C LEU A 327 -12.53 9.85 -4.38
N SER A 328 -12.87 10.41 -5.54
CA SER A 328 -13.26 11.82 -5.68
C SER A 328 -14.46 12.19 -4.80
N SER A 329 -15.32 11.22 -4.52
CA SER A 329 -16.46 11.35 -3.60
C SER A 329 -16.02 11.64 -2.16
N GLY A 330 -14.76 11.38 -1.81
CA GLY A 330 -14.23 11.42 -0.45
C GLY A 330 -14.38 10.10 0.30
N LYS A 331 -15.02 9.09 -0.31
CA LYS A 331 -15.20 7.77 0.30
C LYS A 331 -13.94 6.93 0.16
N LEU A 332 -13.47 6.38 1.28
CA LEU A 332 -12.43 5.37 1.31
C LEU A 332 -13.03 4.03 0.88
N THR A 333 -12.55 3.51 -0.25
CA THR A 333 -13.13 2.35 -0.95
C THR A 333 -12.03 1.35 -1.28
N THR A 334 -12.33 0.07 -1.15
CA THR A 334 -11.47 -1.01 -1.63
C THR A 334 -11.67 -1.17 -3.13
N CYS A 335 -10.59 -1.10 -3.90
CA CYS A 335 -10.63 -1.06 -5.36
C CYS A 335 -9.65 -2.05 -5.98
N LEU A 336 -9.99 -2.62 -7.13
CA LEU A 336 -8.99 -3.15 -8.06
C LEU A 336 -8.56 -2.03 -9.00
N ILE A 337 -7.25 -1.91 -9.20
CA ILE A 337 -6.67 -0.86 -10.02
C ILE A 337 -5.90 -1.54 -11.16
N PRO A 338 -6.55 -1.76 -12.32
CA PRO A 338 -5.87 -2.31 -13.49
C PRO A 338 -4.56 -1.58 -13.79
N ILE A 339 -3.56 -2.33 -14.29
CA ILE A 339 -2.16 -1.90 -14.48
C ILE A 339 -1.40 -1.66 -13.17
N ALA A 340 -1.90 -0.83 -12.26
CA ALA A 340 -1.21 -0.55 -11.00
C ALA A 340 -1.12 -1.78 -10.09
N GLY A 341 -2.11 -2.67 -10.14
CA GLY A 341 -2.08 -3.96 -9.44
C GLY A 341 -1.01 -4.95 -9.92
N LEU A 342 -0.23 -4.62 -10.97
CA LEU A 342 0.93 -5.39 -11.41
C LEU A 342 2.24 -4.94 -10.75
N LEU A 343 2.25 -3.83 -10.01
CA LEU A 343 3.45 -3.41 -9.27
C LEU A 343 3.70 -4.38 -8.13
N ASN A 344 4.88 -5.01 -8.11
CA ASN A 344 5.30 -5.89 -7.03
C ASN A 344 5.70 -5.11 -5.77
N HIS A 345 5.81 -5.84 -4.65
CA HIS A 345 6.26 -5.27 -3.39
C HIS A 345 7.77 -5.40 -3.16
N SER A 346 8.32 -4.44 -2.41
CA SER A 346 9.66 -4.49 -1.84
C SER A 346 9.65 -3.82 -0.47
N VAL A 347 10.56 -4.23 0.42
CA VAL A 347 10.83 -3.57 1.71
C VAL A 347 11.39 -2.15 1.53
N SER A 348 11.91 -1.84 0.33
CA SER A 348 12.30 -0.49 -0.09
C SER A 348 11.65 -0.13 -1.43
N PRO A 349 10.34 0.18 -1.41
CA PRO A 349 9.58 0.39 -2.63
C PRO A 349 9.90 1.76 -3.25
N HIS A 350 9.68 1.85 -4.55
CA HIS A 350 9.81 3.10 -5.30
C HIS A 350 8.62 4.02 -5.04
N ILE A 351 7.43 3.46 -4.86
CA ILE A 351 6.19 4.17 -4.57
C ILE A 351 5.74 3.79 -3.16
N LEU A 352 5.87 4.72 -2.21
CA LEU A 352 5.39 4.52 -0.83
C LEU A 352 3.95 4.97 -0.64
N ASN A 353 3.64 6.16 -1.15
CA ASN A 353 2.40 6.86 -0.85
C ASN A 353 1.52 6.90 -2.09
N TYR A 354 0.30 6.37 -1.94
CA TYR A 354 -0.76 6.40 -2.93
C TYR A 354 -2.10 6.28 -2.18
N GLY A 355 -3.20 6.13 -2.92
CA GLY A 355 -4.51 5.85 -2.33
C GLY A 355 -5.42 7.07 -2.15
N GLN A 356 -5.15 8.18 -2.83
CA GLN A 356 -6.11 9.28 -2.94
C GLN A 356 -6.20 9.78 -4.38
N VAL A 357 -7.41 9.83 -4.91
CA VAL A 357 -7.71 10.43 -6.21
C VAL A 357 -7.55 11.94 -6.11
N ASP A 358 -6.80 12.52 -7.05
CA ASP A 358 -6.70 13.96 -7.20
C ASP A 358 -8.02 14.51 -7.77
N LYS A 359 -8.65 15.44 -7.03
CA LYS A 359 -9.98 15.94 -7.37
C LYS A 359 -10.01 16.75 -8.68
N ALA A 360 -8.91 17.41 -9.03
CA ALA A 360 -8.83 18.27 -10.21
C ALA A 360 -8.68 17.45 -11.49
N THR A 361 -7.80 16.45 -11.44
CA THR A 361 -7.47 15.58 -12.58
C THR A 361 -8.33 14.32 -12.64
N LYS A 362 -9.08 13.99 -11.58
CA LYS A 362 -9.90 12.77 -11.47
C LYS A 362 -9.08 11.50 -11.72
N SER A 363 -7.85 11.48 -11.23
CA SER A 363 -6.92 10.37 -11.39
C SER A 363 -6.19 10.04 -10.09
N LEU A 364 -5.87 8.77 -9.93
CA LEU A 364 -4.96 8.27 -8.91
C LEU A 364 -3.53 8.28 -9.46
N LYS A 365 -2.61 8.89 -8.72
CA LYS A 365 -1.20 9.04 -9.12
C LYS A 365 -0.29 8.19 -8.24
N PHE A 366 0.65 7.53 -8.88
CA PHE A 366 1.70 6.74 -8.25
C PHE A 366 3.03 7.48 -8.46
N SER A 367 3.33 8.38 -7.53
CA SER A 367 4.55 9.20 -7.56
C SER A 367 5.71 8.50 -6.88
N LEU A 368 6.91 8.65 -7.44
CA LEU A 368 8.12 8.07 -6.89
C LEU A 368 8.55 8.77 -5.60
N SER A 369 8.85 7.95 -4.59
CA SER A 369 9.41 8.33 -3.29
C SER A 369 10.93 8.17 -3.25
N ARG A 370 11.50 7.42 -4.20
CA ARG A 370 12.93 7.33 -4.53
C ARG A 370 13.09 7.10 -6.05
N PRO A 371 14.25 7.41 -6.64
CA PRO A 371 14.44 7.21 -8.09
C PRO A 371 14.30 5.76 -8.52
N CYS A 372 13.91 5.56 -9.78
CA CYS A 372 13.84 4.26 -10.46
C CYS A 372 14.57 4.37 -11.81
N LYS A 373 15.59 3.55 -12.05
CA LYS A 373 16.38 3.61 -13.29
C LYS A 373 15.66 2.93 -14.45
N ALA A 374 15.92 3.36 -15.68
CA ALA A 374 15.44 2.67 -16.86
C ALA A 374 15.89 1.20 -16.85
N GLY A 375 14.95 0.27 -17.05
CA GLY A 375 15.20 -1.17 -16.97
C GLY A 375 15.13 -1.76 -15.55
N GLU A 376 14.98 -0.94 -14.50
CA GLU A 376 14.75 -1.39 -13.13
C GLU A 376 13.27 -1.70 -12.89
N GLN A 377 12.99 -2.70 -12.05
CA GLN A 377 11.63 -2.97 -11.60
C GLN A 377 11.14 -1.87 -10.67
N CYS A 378 10.00 -1.27 -11.00
CA CYS A 378 9.33 -0.32 -10.14
C CYS A 378 8.47 -1.07 -9.12
N PHE A 379 8.66 -0.77 -7.83
CA PHE A 379 8.02 -1.46 -6.71
C PHE A 379 7.06 -0.53 -5.98
N LEU A 380 5.95 -1.10 -5.50
CA LEU A 380 4.93 -0.45 -4.68
C LEU A 380 4.99 -0.96 -3.24
N SER A 381 4.75 -0.09 -2.28
CA SER A 381 4.49 -0.52 -0.90
C SER A 381 3.13 -1.21 -0.81
N TYR A 382 3.05 -2.50 -0.45
CA TYR A 382 1.77 -3.10 -0.06
C TYR A 382 1.37 -2.72 1.37
N GLY A 383 2.36 -2.41 2.21
CA GLY A 383 2.17 -2.00 3.60
C GLY A 383 3.34 -2.48 4.46
N LYS A 384 3.21 -2.26 5.77
CA LYS A 384 4.11 -2.80 6.79
C LYS A 384 3.55 -4.14 7.28
N HIS A 385 3.70 -5.19 6.45
CA HIS A 385 3.09 -6.50 6.70
C HIS A 385 4.14 -7.54 7.11
N PRO A 386 3.85 -8.40 8.11
CA PRO A 386 4.69 -9.55 8.40
C PRO A 386 4.61 -10.57 7.28
N GLY A 387 5.61 -11.45 7.19
CA GLY A 387 5.73 -12.50 6.20
C GLY A 387 4.54 -13.46 6.22
N SER A 388 3.99 -13.76 7.40
CA SER A 388 2.76 -14.56 7.52
C SER A 388 1.58 -13.95 6.77
N HIS A 389 1.42 -12.62 6.82
CA HIS A 389 0.38 -11.90 6.08
C HIS A 389 0.67 -11.90 4.57
N LEU A 390 1.92 -11.64 4.18
CA LEU A 390 2.32 -11.63 2.77
C LEU A 390 2.15 -13.01 2.10
N VAL A 391 2.53 -14.08 2.79
CA VAL A 391 2.29 -15.46 2.34
C VAL A 391 0.80 -15.76 2.21
N THR A 392 0.02 -15.40 3.24
CA THR A 392 -1.41 -15.73 3.28
C THR A 392 -2.19 -15.06 2.14
N PHE A 393 -1.97 -13.76 1.91
CA PHE A 393 -2.84 -12.97 1.01
C PHE A 393 -2.20 -12.62 -0.32
N TYR A 394 -0.88 -12.64 -0.43
CA TYR A 394 -0.16 -12.29 -1.65
C TYR A 394 0.68 -13.45 -2.22
N GLY A 395 0.91 -14.50 -1.43
CA GLY A 395 1.59 -15.72 -1.91
C GLY A 395 3.11 -15.57 -2.08
N PHE A 396 3.75 -14.64 -1.38
CA PHE A 396 5.20 -14.44 -1.46
C PHE A 396 5.79 -13.98 -0.12
N LEU A 397 7.11 -14.09 -0.01
CA LEU A 397 7.92 -13.40 1.00
C LEU A 397 8.85 -12.41 0.29
N PRO A 398 9.07 -11.21 0.86
CA PRO A 398 10.02 -10.27 0.29
C PRO A 398 11.44 -10.86 0.34
N ARG A 399 12.32 -10.38 -0.54
CA ARG A 399 13.73 -10.75 -0.50
C ARG A 399 14.44 -10.01 0.64
N GLY A 400 15.37 -10.70 1.30
CA GLY A 400 16.07 -10.18 2.46
C GLY A 400 15.21 -10.24 3.73
N ASP A 401 15.70 -9.59 4.78
CA ASP A 401 14.99 -9.56 6.05
C ASP A 401 13.80 -8.58 5.96
N ASN A 402 12.62 -9.07 6.32
CA ASN A 402 11.44 -8.22 6.46
C ASN A 402 11.46 -7.58 7.85
N PRO A 403 11.67 -6.25 7.98
CA PRO A 403 11.74 -5.60 9.29
C PRO A 403 10.38 -5.61 10.03
N TYR A 404 9.31 -6.04 9.37
CA TYR A 404 7.96 -6.13 9.93
C TYR A 404 7.57 -7.55 10.35
N ASP A 405 8.48 -8.52 10.27
CA ASP A 405 8.19 -9.87 10.74
C ASP A 405 7.99 -9.91 12.25
N VAL A 406 6.86 -10.50 12.65
CA VAL A 406 6.46 -10.67 14.05
C VAL A 406 5.89 -12.05 14.27
N ILE A 407 6.09 -12.56 15.49
CA ILE A 407 5.46 -13.80 15.95
C ILE A 407 4.62 -13.45 17.18
N PRO A 408 3.29 -13.65 17.14
CA PRO A 408 2.46 -13.46 18.31
C PRO A 408 2.80 -14.54 19.36
N LEU A 409 2.97 -14.11 20.61
CA LEU A 409 3.16 -15.00 21.75
C LEU A 409 1.87 -15.00 22.56
N ASP A 410 1.27 -16.16 22.77
CA ASP A 410 0.13 -16.31 23.67
C ASP A 410 0.62 -16.43 25.11
N ASP A 411 0.61 -15.33 25.84
CA ASP A 411 0.89 -15.32 27.28
C ASP A 411 -0.29 -15.97 28.01
N GLY A 412 -0.22 -17.28 28.21
CA GLY A 412 -1.19 -18.04 29.00
C GLY A 412 -1.39 -17.47 30.41
N GLY A 413 -2.33 -16.54 30.54
CA GLY A 413 -2.97 -16.11 31.79
C GLY A 413 -2.07 -15.47 32.86
N TRP A 414 -1.64 -14.22 32.67
CA TRP A 414 -1.38 -13.29 33.78
C TRP A 414 -2.03 -11.93 33.50
N ALA A 415 -3.27 -11.78 33.94
CA ALA A 415 -4.03 -10.53 33.84
C ALA A 415 -3.48 -9.48 34.82
N GLY A 416 -2.64 -8.57 34.32
CA GLY A 416 -2.36 -7.27 34.92
C GLY A 416 -3.03 -6.16 34.10
N PRO A 417 -3.50 -5.05 34.71
CA PRO A 417 -4.31 -4.03 34.03
C PRO A 417 -3.57 -3.21 32.96
N HIS A 418 -2.29 -3.50 32.70
CA HIS A 418 -1.49 -2.88 31.64
C HIS A 418 -1.00 -3.87 30.55
N ASN A 419 -1.38 -5.16 30.63
CA ASN A 419 -0.96 -6.20 29.66
C ASN A 419 -2.10 -6.69 28.74
N THR A 420 -3.22 -5.98 28.64
CA THR A 420 -4.38 -6.38 27.81
C THR A 420 -4.30 -5.84 26.38
N ILE A 421 -3.11 -5.74 25.80
CA ILE A 421 -2.86 -5.41 24.40
C ILE A 421 -1.78 -6.41 23.98
N VAL A 422 -2.11 -7.59 23.45
CA VAL A 422 -2.00 -7.90 22.01
C VAL A 422 -2.68 -9.25 21.66
N LEU A 423 -3.39 -9.89 22.59
CA LEU A 423 -3.83 -11.30 22.45
C LEU A 423 -5.23 -11.53 21.87
N ALA A 424 -5.80 -10.58 21.13
CA ALA A 424 -6.98 -10.84 20.32
C ALA A 424 -6.96 -9.92 19.09
N LYS A 425 -6.91 -10.51 17.89
CA LYS A 425 -6.92 -9.85 16.57
C LYS A 425 -5.61 -9.18 16.12
N ARG A 426 -4.55 -9.96 15.93
CA ARG A 426 -3.34 -9.46 15.24
C ARG A 426 -2.78 -10.37 14.15
N ILE A 427 -3.65 -11.06 13.41
CA ILE A 427 -3.56 -10.88 11.95
C ILE A 427 -4.06 -9.45 11.75
N LEU A 428 -3.23 -8.55 11.21
CA LEU A 428 -3.70 -7.32 10.60
C LEU A 428 -4.53 -7.72 9.38
N ILE A 429 -5.73 -8.17 9.69
CA ILE A 429 -6.84 -8.32 8.81
C ILE A 429 -7.01 -6.93 8.19
N HIS A 430 -6.76 -6.83 6.88
CA HIS A 430 -7.21 -5.67 6.11
C HIS A 430 -8.72 -5.47 6.45
N PRO A 431 -9.31 -4.28 6.33
CA PRO A 431 -10.67 -4.01 6.82
C PRO A 431 -11.75 -5.03 6.41
N TRP A 432 -11.55 -5.76 5.29
CA TRP A 432 -12.34 -6.92 4.83
C TRP A 432 -12.67 -7.96 5.92
N MET A 433 -11.72 -8.61 6.60
CA MET A 433 -12.11 -9.62 7.60
C MET A 433 -12.50 -9.02 8.97
N LYS A 434 -12.25 -7.71 9.23
CA LYS A 434 -12.68 -7.09 10.51
C LYS A 434 -14.20 -7.02 10.58
N LYS A 435 -14.86 -6.91 9.42
CA LYS A 435 -16.32 -6.99 9.29
C LYS A 435 -16.84 -8.43 9.20
N MET A 436 -16.10 -9.37 8.62
CA MET A 436 -16.53 -10.78 8.53
C MET A 436 -16.34 -11.58 9.83
N VAL A 437 -15.31 -11.26 10.62
CA VAL A 437 -15.05 -11.88 11.93
C VAL A 437 -15.97 -11.32 13.04
N HIS A 438 -16.74 -10.26 12.76
CA HIS A 438 -17.63 -9.63 13.76
C HIS A 438 -19.08 -10.16 13.81
N LEU A 439 -19.37 -11.29 13.16
CA LEU A 439 -20.69 -11.95 13.25
C LEU A 439 -20.69 -13.30 13.99
N CYS A 440 -19.61 -13.66 14.70
CA CYS A 440 -19.60 -14.83 15.59
C CYS A 440 -18.79 -14.57 16.89
N LEU A 441 -19.22 -13.55 17.64
CA LEU A 441 -19.15 -13.56 19.11
C LEU A 441 -20.55 -13.27 19.66
#